data_AF-A0A531KTM6-F1
#
_entry.id   AF-A0A531KTM6-F1
#
_cell.length_a   1.000
_cell.length_b   1.000
_cell.length_c   1.000
_cell.angle_alpha   90.00
_cell.angle_beta   90.00
_cell.angle_gamma   90.00
#
_symmetry.space_group_name_H-M   'P 1'
#
loop_
_entity.id
_entity.type
_entity.pdbx_description
1 polymer ?
#
loop_
_entity_poly.entity_id
_entity_poly.type
_entity_poly.pdbx_seq_one_letter_code
_entity_poly.pdbx_strand_id
1 'polypeptide(L)'
;MIVQTCINGARSADFHPQLPLDPEAMARDGAACVATGAAELHVHARGLDGRESLAPATMDRTVLALRRACPGTLIGVSTGAWIENNDERTLAAITGWSELPDYASVNLSEKAAPEVMQRLRQRGIGIEAGLASVADAERLVSLDRGSQV
;
A
#
# COMPACT_ATOMS: atom_id res chain seq x y z
N MET A 1 3.66 -18.47 10.24
CA MET A 1 4.36 -17.18 10.10
C MET A 1 4.30 -16.82 8.63
N ILE A 2 3.84 -15.61 8.31
CA ILE A 2 3.77 -15.09 6.94
C ILE A 2 5.03 -14.26 6.68
N VAL A 3 5.61 -14.35 5.49
CA VAL A 3 6.74 -13.52 5.05
C VAL A 3 6.24 -12.54 4.00
N GLN A 4 6.26 -11.25 4.35
CA GLN A 4 5.95 -10.14 3.45
C GLN A 4 7.24 -9.56 2.87
N THR A 5 7.28 -9.35 1.55
CA THR A 5 8.41 -8.64 0.91
C THR A 5 8.01 -7.21 0.56
N CYS A 6 8.75 -6.24 1.10
CA CYS A 6 8.60 -4.82 0.75
C CYS A 6 9.67 -4.45 -0.29
N ILE A 7 9.30 -4.43 -1.58
CA ILE A 7 10.28 -4.49 -2.68
C ILE A 7 10.87 -3.14 -3.11
N ASN A 8 10.26 -2.01 -2.73
CA ASN A 8 10.78 -0.69 -3.12
C ASN A 8 10.76 0.37 -2.01
N GLY A 9 9.67 0.47 -1.24
CA GLY A 9 9.54 1.50 -0.22
C GLY A 9 9.49 2.94 -0.79
N ALA A 10 9.55 3.92 0.11
CA ALA A 10 9.66 5.34 -0.21
C ALA A 10 11.10 5.75 -0.65
N ARG A 11 11.84 4.87 -1.32
CA ARG A 11 13.22 5.10 -1.76
C ARG A 11 13.28 5.89 -3.07
N SER A 12 14.26 6.76 -3.22
CA SER A 12 14.51 7.48 -4.48
C SER A 12 15.19 6.57 -5.51
N ALA A 13 15.14 6.95 -6.79
CA ALA A 13 15.67 6.13 -7.88
C ALA A 13 17.19 5.91 -7.82
N ASP A 14 17.92 6.80 -7.15
CA ASP A 14 19.36 6.71 -6.90
C ASP A 14 19.73 5.83 -5.69
N PHE A 15 18.75 5.30 -4.95
CA PHE A 15 19.00 4.45 -3.80
C PHE A 15 19.67 3.11 -4.18
N HIS A 16 19.25 2.49 -5.27
CA HIS A 16 19.83 1.25 -5.78
C HIS A 16 19.52 1.08 -7.29
N PRO A 17 20.49 0.65 -8.14
CA PRO A 17 20.27 0.52 -9.58
C PRO A 17 19.21 -0.52 -9.98
N GLN A 18 18.90 -1.46 -9.08
CA GLN A 18 17.86 -2.49 -9.28
C GLN A 18 16.57 -2.21 -8.49
N LEU A 19 16.38 -1.00 -7.96
CA LEU A 19 15.13 -0.67 -7.27
C LEU A 19 13.96 -0.74 -8.27
N PRO A 20 12.90 -1.53 -8.02
CA PRO A 20 11.75 -1.59 -8.93
C PRO A 20 10.89 -0.34 -8.78
N LEU A 21 10.81 0.45 -9.86
CA LEU A 21 10.14 1.75 -9.87
C LEU A 21 8.92 1.83 -10.79
N ASP A 22 8.82 0.94 -11.78
CA ASP A 22 7.66 0.81 -12.66
C ASP A 22 6.86 -0.48 -12.37
N PRO A 23 5.59 -0.55 -12.78
CA PRO A 23 4.74 -1.73 -12.55
C PRO A 23 5.33 -3.04 -13.07
N GLU A 24 5.96 -3.01 -14.24
CA GLU A 24 6.55 -4.20 -14.85
C GLU A 24 7.77 -4.69 -14.04
N ALA A 25 8.59 -3.78 -13.52
CA ALA A 25 9.71 -4.09 -12.63
C ALA A 25 9.20 -4.64 -11.29
N MET A 26 8.22 -3.98 -10.67
CA MET A 26 7.61 -4.45 -9.43
C MET A 26 6.99 -5.84 -9.61
N ALA A 27 6.35 -6.12 -10.75
CA ALA A 27 5.78 -7.42 -11.07
C ALA A 27 6.84 -8.52 -11.26
N ARG A 28 7.93 -8.22 -11.97
CA ARG A 28 9.04 -9.17 -12.14
C ARG A 28 9.70 -9.51 -10.80
N ASP A 29 10.03 -8.49 -10.02
CA ASP A 29 10.73 -8.67 -8.74
C ASP A 29 9.80 -9.32 -7.71
N GLY A 30 8.53 -8.92 -7.67
CA GLY A 30 7.50 -9.55 -6.85
C GLY A 30 7.36 -11.04 -7.14
N ALA A 31 7.31 -11.43 -8.42
CA ALA A 31 7.22 -12.84 -8.82
C ALA A 31 8.47 -13.63 -8.39
N ALA A 32 9.66 -13.03 -8.49
CA ALA A 32 10.89 -13.65 -7.99
C ALA A 32 10.84 -13.85 -6.47
N CYS A 33 10.37 -12.86 -5.71
CA CYS A 33 10.20 -12.99 -4.25
C CYS A 33 9.20 -14.09 -3.88
N VAL A 34 8.05 -14.16 -4.54
CA VAL A 34 7.04 -15.20 -4.33
C VAL A 34 7.59 -16.58 -4.65
N ALA A 35 8.34 -16.74 -5.75
CA ALA A 35 8.98 -18.00 -6.11
C ALA A 35 9.99 -18.48 -5.05
N THR A 36 10.53 -17.58 -4.23
CA THR A 36 11.42 -17.90 -3.11
C THR A 36 10.71 -18.09 -1.76
N GLY A 37 9.39 -17.99 -1.72
CA GLY A 37 8.57 -18.30 -0.55
C GLY A 37 7.93 -17.09 0.15
N ALA A 38 8.00 -15.89 -0.43
CA ALA A 38 7.20 -14.77 0.06
C ALA A 38 5.69 -15.06 -0.14
N ALA A 39 4.89 -14.82 0.89
CA ALA A 39 3.45 -15.02 0.86
C ALA A 39 2.70 -13.72 0.49
N GLU A 40 3.33 -12.57 0.70
CA GLU A 40 2.73 -11.25 0.49
C GLU A 40 3.75 -10.26 -0.06
N LEU A 41 3.27 -9.27 -0.80
CA LEU A 41 4.05 -8.17 -1.37
C LEU A 41 3.53 -6.84 -0.84
N HIS A 42 4.44 -5.95 -0.46
CA HIS A 42 4.12 -4.56 -0.16
C HIS A 42 4.86 -3.63 -1.13
N VAL A 43 4.13 -2.73 -1.79
CA VAL A 43 4.68 -1.83 -2.80
C VAL A 43 4.28 -0.37 -2.59
N HIS A 44 5.16 0.51 -3.07
CA HIS A 44 4.87 1.93 -3.26
C HIS A 44 4.69 2.17 -4.75
N ALA A 45 3.44 2.39 -5.19
CA ALA A 45 3.12 2.62 -6.59
C ALA A 45 3.67 3.98 -7.06
N ARG A 46 4.08 4.05 -8.33
CA ARG A 46 4.71 5.25 -8.90
C ARG A 46 4.11 5.67 -10.23
N GLY A 47 3.95 6.98 -10.37
CA GLY A 47 3.52 7.62 -11.60
C GLY A 47 4.57 7.52 -12.71
N LEU A 48 4.22 7.98 -13.91
CA LEU A 48 5.15 8.03 -15.04
C LEU A 48 6.32 9.00 -14.80
N ASP A 49 6.19 9.91 -13.85
CA ASP A 49 7.24 10.82 -13.38
C ASP A 49 8.19 10.16 -12.36
N GLY A 50 7.98 8.89 -12.02
CA GLY A 50 8.79 8.13 -11.05
C GLY A 50 8.52 8.47 -9.59
N ARG A 51 7.58 9.39 -9.31
CA ARG A 51 7.19 9.76 -7.95
C ARG A 51 6.14 8.79 -7.42
N GLU A 52 6.12 8.59 -6.11
CA GLU A 52 5.03 7.85 -5.47
C GLU A 52 3.69 8.54 -5.80
N SER A 53 2.66 7.75 -6.08
CA SER A 53 1.33 8.30 -6.34
C SER A 53 0.23 7.28 -6.03
N LEU A 54 -0.85 7.78 -5.44
CA LEU A 54 -2.09 7.06 -5.19
C LEU A 54 -3.12 7.26 -6.31
N ALA A 55 -2.80 8.04 -7.35
CA ALA A 55 -3.72 8.32 -8.45
C ALA A 55 -4.30 7.02 -9.05
N PRO A 56 -5.60 6.95 -9.36
CA PRO A 56 -6.24 5.71 -9.81
C PRO A 56 -5.51 5.00 -10.95
N ALA A 57 -5.11 5.73 -11.99
CA ALA A 57 -4.37 5.13 -13.11
C ALA A 57 -3.02 4.51 -12.69
N THR A 58 -2.33 5.10 -11.71
CA THR A 58 -1.07 4.57 -11.17
C THR A 58 -1.31 3.31 -10.35
N MET A 59 -2.28 3.37 -9.44
CA MET A 59 -2.63 2.27 -8.55
C MET A 59 -3.16 1.08 -9.34
N ASP A 60 -4.13 1.33 -10.24
CA ASP A 60 -4.79 0.29 -11.02
C ASP A 60 -3.79 -0.49 -11.87
N ARG A 61 -2.90 0.24 -12.57
CA ARG A 61 -1.84 -0.35 -13.39
C ARG A 61 -0.87 -1.19 -12.55
N THR A 62 -0.49 -0.71 -11.36
CA THR A 62 0.47 -1.39 -10.49
C THR A 62 -0.13 -2.67 -9.90
N VAL A 63 -1.34 -2.58 -9.33
CA VAL A 63 -2.04 -3.73 -8.74
C VAL A 63 -2.34 -4.79 -9.81
N LEU A 64 -2.83 -4.39 -10.99
CA LEU A 64 -3.09 -5.31 -12.09
C LEU A 64 -1.83 -6.05 -12.56
N ALA A 65 -0.70 -5.35 -12.68
CA ALA A 65 0.56 -5.97 -13.08
C ALA A 65 1.01 -7.03 -12.06
N LEU A 66 0.97 -6.70 -10.77
CA LEU A 66 1.31 -7.62 -9.69
C LEU A 66 0.37 -8.83 -9.64
N ARG A 67 -0.95 -8.63 -9.78
CA ARG A 67 -1.93 -9.73 -9.82
C ARG A 67 -1.67 -10.72 -10.95
N ARG A 68 -1.31 -10.21 -12.14
CA ARG A 68 -1.00 -11.05 -13.30
C ARG A 68 0.29 -11.85 -13.10
N ALA A 69 1.32 -11.24 -12.52
CA ALA A 69 2.61 -11.89 -12.32
C ALA A 69 2.64 -12.81 -11.09
N CYS A 70 1.84 -12.52 -10.06
CA CYS A 70 1.81 -13.24 -8.79
C CYS A 70 0.39 -13.72 -8.43
N PRO A 71 -0.22 -14.66 -9.21
CA PRO A 71 -1.57 -15.14 -8.92
C PRO A 71 -1.67 -15.75 -7.52
N GLY A 72 -2.71 -15.36 -6.77
CA GLY A 72 -2.96 -15.87 -5.41
C GLY A 72 -2.07 -15.30 -4.31
N THR A 73 -1.15 -14.38 -4.62
CA THR A 73 -0.32 -13.66 -3.64
C THR A 73 -1.08 -12.46 -3.10
N LEU A 74 -0.98 -12.19 -1.79
CA LEU A 74 -1.57 -10.99 -1.20
C LEU A 74 -0.75 -9.74 -1.57
N ILE A 75 -1.44 -8.66 -1.93
CA ILE A 75 -0.86 -7.40 -2.41
C ILE A 75 -1.27 -6.27 -1.47
N GLY A 76 -0.28 -5.73 -0.77
CA GLY A 76 -0.32 -4.54 0.04
C GLY A 76 0.24 -3.31 -0.69
N VAL A 77 -0.34 -2.14 -0.39
CA VAL A 77 0.14 -0.86 -0.92
C VAL A 77 0.31 0.18 0.18
N SER A 78 1.23 1.12 0.01
CA SER A 78 1.35 2.25 0.93
C SER A 78 0.30 3.33 0.68
N THR A 79 -0.23 3.95 1.74
CA THR A 79 -1.03 5.19 1.67
C THR A 79 -0.45 6.35 2.47
N GLY A 80 0.86 6.33 2.70
CA GLY A 80 1.55 7.34 3.52
C GLY A 80 1.20 8.78 3.13
N ALA A 81 0.97 9.63 4.14
CA ALA A 81 0.45 10.99 3.92
C ALA A 81 1.32 11.86 3.00
N TRP A 82 2.62 11.57 2.88
CA TRP A 82 3.55 12.29 2.02
C TRP A 82 3.32 12.06 0.52
N ILE A 83 2.67 10.97 0.14
CA ILE A 83 2.55 10.55 -1.27
C ILE A 83 1.76 11.60 -2.06
N GLU A 84 0.54 11.91 -1.61
CA GLU A 84 -0.28 12.97 -2.21
C GLU A 84 -0.09 14.33 -1.52
N ASN A 85 0.51 14.32 -0.32
CA ASN A 85 0.74 15.50 0.52
C ASN A 85 -0.53 16.33 0.76
N ASN A 86 -1.68 15.67 0.78
CA ASN A 86 -3.00 16.28 0.96
C ASN A 86 -4.05 15.20 1.27
N ASP A 87 -4.67 15.31 2.45
CA ASP A 87 -5.62 14.32 2.96
C ASP A 87 -6.83 14.12 2.02
N GLU A 88 -7.38 15.20 1.46
CA GLU A 88 -8.54 15.13 0.54
C GLU A 88 -8.17 14.42 -0.77
N ARG A 89 -6.98 14.68 -1.31
CA ARG A 89 -6.45 13.99 -2.49
C ARG A 89 -6.24 12.51 -2.21
N THR A 90 -5.70 12.15 -1.05
CA THR A 90 -5.55 10.75 -0.62
C THR A 90 -6.90 10.04 -0.60
N LEU A 91 -7.91 10.63 0.06
CA LEU A 91 -9.26 10.03 0.17
C LEU A 91 -9.95 9.93 -1.20
N ALA A 92 -9.83 10.97 -2.04
CA ALA A 92 -10.39 10.97 -3.39
C ALA A 92 -9.72 9.92 -4.27
N ALA A 93 -8.39 9.77 -4.17
CA ALA A 93 -7.62 8.77 -4.91
C ALA A 93 -8.06 7.35 -4.55
N ILE A 94 -8.10 7.01 -3.26
CA ILE A 94 -8.57 5.69 -2.75
C ILE A 94 -9.99 5.39 -3.26
N THR A 95 -10.87 6.40 -3.27
CA THR A 95 -12.24 6.27 -3.76
C THR A 95 -12.29 5.95 -5.26
N GLY A 96 -11.29 6.41 -6.02
CA GLY A 96 -11.23 6.25 -7.48
C GLY A 96 -10.55 4.98 -7.98
N TRP A 97 -9.94 4.16 -7.11
CA TRP A 97 -9.30 2.90 -7.54
C TRP A 97 -10.32 1.97 -8.19
N SER A 98 -9.89 1.16 -9.14
CA SER A 98 -10.70 0.13 -9.81
C SER A 98 -10.13 -1.26 -9.52
N GLU A 99 -8.81 -1.40 -9.57
CA GLU A 99 -8.11 -2.64 -9.21
C GLU A 99 -7.69 -2.54 -7.75
N LEU A 100 -8.29 -3.39 -6.91
CA LEU A 100 -8.12 -3.27 -5.46
C LEU A 100 -6.96 -4.11 -4.95
N PRO A 101 -6.06 -3.53 -4.13
CA PRO A 101 -5.12 -4.33 -3.34
C PRO A 101 -5.90 -5.11 -2.27
N ASP A 102 -5.27 -6.14 -1.70
CA ASP A 102 -5.87 -6.88 -0.58
C ASP A 102 -5.89 -6.03 0.69
N TYR A 103 -4.86 -5.22 0.88
CA TYR A 103 -4.75 -4.30 2.01
C TYR A 103 -3.94 -3.05 1.65
N ALA A 104 -4.07 -2.02 2.48
CA ALA A 104 -3.23 -0.83 2.41
C ALA A 104 -2.72 -0.46 3.79
N SER A 105 -1.48 0.06 3.85
CA SER A 105 -0.88 0.50 5.11
C SER A 105 -1.33 1.89 5.49
N VAL A 106 -1.73 2.05 6.75
CA VAL A 106 -2.14 3.33 7.33
C VAL A 106 -1.32 3.60 8.59
N ASN A 107 -0.51 4.64 8.59
CA ASN A 107 0.26 5.03 9.77
C ASN A 107 -0.67 5.71 10.78
N LEU A 108 -0.80 5.16 11.98
CA LEU A 108 -1.73 5.68 12.98
C LEU A 108 -1.34 7.05 13.53
N SER A 109 -0.08 7.46 13.37
CA SER A 109 0.40 8.79 13.72
C SER A 109 -0.15 9.88 12.78
N GLU A 110 -0.61 9.51 11.57
CA GLU A 110 -1.13 10.46 10.59
C GLU A 110 -2.49 11.01 11.03
N LYS A 111 -2.74 12.28 10.73
CA LYS A 111 -3.99 12.95 11.14
C LYS A 111 -5.21 12.25 10.54
N ALA A 112 -5.19 12.01 9.23
CA ALA A 112 -6.30 11.42 8.46
C ALA A 112 -6.40 9.89 8.54
N ALA A 113 -5.64 9.23 9.42
CA ALA A 113 -5.66 7.77 9.55
C ALA A 113 -7.09 7.19 9.75
N PRO A 114 -7.97 7.75 10.62
CA PRO A 114 -9.34 7.24 10.79
C PRO A 114 -10.17 7.31 9.50
N GLU A 115 -10.09 8.42 8.77
CA GLU A 115 -10.82 8.64 7.52
C GLU A 115 -10.30 7.72 6.40
N VAL A 116 -8.97 7.55 6.30
CA VAL A 116 -8.35 6.62 5.36
C VAL A 116 -8.78 5.18 5.66
N MET A 117 -8.71 4.74 6.91
CA MET A 117 -9.19 3.41 7.33
C MET A 117 -10.67 3.21 6.98
N GLN A 118 -11.52 4.23 7.21
CA GLN A 118 -12.93 4.15 6.84
C GLN A 118 -13.13 4.00 5.33
N ARG A 119 -12.40 4.77 4.51
CA ARG A 119 -12.48 4.68 3.04
C ARG A 119 -12.02 3.32 2.53
N LEU A 120 -10.92 2.79 3.06
CA LEU A 120 -10.42 1.45 2.70
C LEU A 120 -11.46 0.37 3.02
N ARG A 121 -12.06 0.39 4.22
CA ARG A 121 -13.13 -0.54 4.61
C ARG A 121 -14.37 -0.44 3.71
N GLN A 122 -14.80 0.77 3.36
CA GLN A 122 -15.93 0.99 2.43
C GLN A 122 -15.67 0.39 1.04
N ARG A 123 -14.40 0.25 0.66
CA ARG A 123 -13.93 -0.35 -0.59
C ARG A 123 -13.66 -1.86 -0.45
N GLY A 124 -13.82 -2.45 0.73
CA GLY A 124 -13.49 -3.86 0.99
C GLY A 124 -11.98 -4.16 1.05
N ILE A 125 -11.15 -3.14 1.27
CA ILE A 125 -9.69 -3.26 1.36
C ILE A 125 -9.30 -3.45 2.83
N GLY A 126 -8.46 -4.45 3.11
CA GLY A 126 -7.89 -4.69 4.43
C GLY A 126 -6.99 -3.54 4.90
N ILE A 127 -6.73 -3.48 6.20
CA ILE A 127 -5.87 -2.44 6.78
C ILE A 127 -4.64 -3.08 7.42
N GLU A 128 -3.46 -2.64 7.01
CA GLU A 128 -2.20 -2.86 7.72
C GLU A 128 -1.95 -1.64 8.61
N ALA A 129 -2.14 -1.79 9.92
CA ALA A 129 -1.96 -0.69 10.88
C ALA A 129 -0.46 -0.42 11.14
N GLY A 130 0.04 0.73 10.70
CA GLY A 130 1.39 1.20 10.97
C GLY A 130 1.50 1.79 12.38
N LEU A 131 2.20 1.08 13.27
CA LEU A 131 2.39 1.46 14.68
C LEU A 131 3.89 1.67 14.96
N ALA A 132 4.32 2.92 15.09
CA ALA A 132 5.72 3.24 15.37
C ALA A 132 5.96 3.58 16.86
N SER A 133 4.89 3.79 17.63
CA SER A 133 4.93 4.21 19.02
C SER A 133 3.79 3.60 19.86
N VAL A 134 3.91 3.69 21.18
CA VAL A 134 2.82 3.31 22.11
C VAL A 134 1.57 4.15 21.88
N ALA A 135 1.73 5.45 21.60
CA ALA A 135 0.62 6.34 21.30
C ALA A 135 -0.18 5.89 20.05
N ASP A 136 0.50 5.35 19.04
CA ASP A 136 -0.15 4.79 17.86
C ASP A 136 -1.00 3.56 18.22
N ALA A 137 -0.49 2.68 19.09
CA ALA A 137 -1.21 1.50 19.56
C ALA A 137 -2.43 1.89 20.42
N GLU A 138 -2.29 2.85 21.33
CA GLU A 138 -3.40 3.40 22.11
C GLU A 138 -4.47 4.01 21.20
N ARG A 139 -4.04 4.77 20.19
CA ARG A 139 -4.94 5.35 19.18
C ARG A 139 -5.68 4.26 18.42
N LEU A 140 -5.00 3.19 17.98
CA LEU A 140 -5.66 2.06 17.31
C LEU A 140 -6.76 1.43 18.17
N VAL A 141 -6.46 1.12 19.44
CA VAL A 141 -7.44 0.56 20.40
C VAL A 141 -8.62 1.50 20.63
N SER A 142 -8.40 2.83 20.57
CA SER A 142 -9.47 3.82 20.73
C SER A 142 -10.44 3.85 19.52
N LEU A 143 -9.92 3.59 18.31
CA LEU A 143 -10.69 3.59 17.06
C LEU A 143 -11.52 2.31 16.88
N ASP A 144 -11.14 1.23 17.55
CA ASP A 144 -11.75 -0.10 17.42
C ASP A 144 -12.98 -0.31 18.33
N ARG A 145 -13.45 0.74 19.02
CA ARG A 145 -14.57 0.65 19.97
C ARG A 145 -15.95 0.55 19.28
N GLY A 146 -16.21 -0.54 18.55
CA GLY A 146 -17.59 -0.98 18.28
C GLY A 146 -17.92 -1.59 16.92
N SER A 147 -16.97 -2.10 16.13
CA SER A 147 -17.31 -2.87 14.92
C SER A 147 -16.45 -4.11 14.83
N GLN A 148 -17.13 -5.26 14.81
CA GLN A 148 -16.62 -6.62 14.95
C GLN A 148 -15.48 -6.95 13.97
N VAL A 149 -14.51 -7.70 14.50
CA VAL A 149 -13.59 -8.57 13.75
C VAL A 149 -14.37 -9.60 12.95
#